data_AF-R1EW09-F1
#
_entry.id   AF-R1EW09-F1
#
_cell.length_a   1.000
_cell.length_b   1.000
_cell.length_c   1.000
_cell.angle_alpha   90.00
_cell.angle_beta   90.00
_cell.angle_gamma   90.00
#
_symmetry.space_group_name_H-M   'P 1'
#
loop_
_entity.id
_entity.type
_entity.pdbx_description
1 polymer ?
#
loop_
_entity_poly.entity_id
_entity_poly.type
_entity_poly.pdbx_seq_one_letter_code
_entity_poly.pdbx_strand_id
1 'polypeptide(L)'
;KSIANRIKAKGLQKLRWYCQMCNKQCRDENGFKCHCMSESHQRQMAMFSENSGKYMDEFSREFEEGMMEIIGRKARSQRCSANVVYREYIANRHHFHMNSTIWETLTDFIMYLGREGKCEVDETEKGWFVTYVDRDPEKLRKLEERAKRERTELDSSER
;
A
#
# COMPACT_ATOMS: atom_id res chain seq x y z
N LYS A 1 -20.15 23.10 2.05
CA LYS A 1 -20.47 21.95 2.96
C LYS A 1 -19.31 20.95 3.13
N SER A 2 -18.52 20.62 2.10
CA SER A 2 -17.42 19.63 2.20
C SER A 2 -16.28 20.03 3.16
N ILE A 3 -15.90 21.32 3.19
CA ILE A 3 -14.81 21.83 4.03
C ILE A 3 -15.15 21.77 5.53
N ALA A 4 -16.38 22.14 5.91
CA ALA A 4 -16.85 22.04 7.29
C ALA A 4 -16.91 20.60 7.81
N ASN A 5 -17.30 19.64 6.95
CA ASN A 5 -17.28 18.22 7.28
C ASN A 5 -15.84 17.69 7.42
N ARG A 6 -14.92 18.12 6.53
CA ARG A 6 -13.49 17.81 6.64
C ARG A 6 -12.89 18.32 7.96
N ILE A 7 -13.23 19.54 8.38
CA ILE A 7 -12.72 20.15 9.62
C ILE A 7 -13.26 19.41 10.86
N LYS A 8 -14.54 19.04 10.89
CA LYS A 8 -15.12 18.24 12.00
C LYS A 8 -14.54 16.82 12.10
N ALA A 9 -14.06 16.26 10.98
CA ALA A 9 -13.38 14.97 10.92
C ALA A 9 -11.87 15.03 11.27
N LYS A 10 -11.32 16.22 11.59
CA LYS A 10 -9.91 16.40 12.01
C LYS A 10 -9.64 16.09 13.48
N GLY A 11 -10.67 15.91 14.32
CA GLY A 11 -10.46 15.30 15.64
C GLY A 11 -9.95 13.87 15.46
N LEU A 12 -9.13 13.34 16.39
CA LEU A 12 -8.69 11.93 16.41
C LEU A 12 -9.91 10.99 16.52
N GLN A 13 -10.67 10.84 15.44
CA GLN A 13 -11.72 9.86 15.32
C GLN A 13 -11.02 8.53 15.06
N LYS A 14 -11.21 7.58 15.96
CA LYS A 14 -10.65 6.24 15.83
C LYS A 14 -11.12 5.65 14.50
N LEU A 15 -10.19 5.02 13.76
CA LEU A 15 -10.47 4.27 12.53
C LEU A 15 -11.58 3.22 12.70
N ARG A 16 -11.85 2.81 13.95
CA ARG A 16 -12.91 1.88 14.35
C ARG A 16 -14.29 2.18 13.73
N TRP A 17 -14.63 3.45 13.46
CA TRP A 17 -15.94 3.85 12.93
C TRP A 17 -15.92 4.28 11.46
N TYR A 18 -14.93 3.80 10.69
CA TYR A 18 -14.82 4.08 9.28
C TYR A 18 -15.39 2.92 8.45
N CYS A 19 -16.28 3.22 7.51
CA CYS A 19 -16.76 2.25 6.54
C CYS A 19 -15.93 2.34 5.27
N GLN A 20 -15.11 1.32 5.01
CA GLN A 20 -14.25 1.23 3.83
C GLN A 20 -15.09 1.13 2.54
N MET A 21 -16.17 0.34 2.55
CA MET A 21 -17.06 0.16 1.39
C MET A 21 -17.70 1.48 0.94
N CYS A 22 -18.16 2.29 1.89
CA CYS A 22 -18.80 3.57 1.60
C CYS A 22 -17.83 4.76 1.66
N ASN A 23 -16.53 4.53 1.89
CA ASN A 23 -15.51 5.55 2.16
C ASN A 23 -15.97 6.61 3.19
N LYS A 24 -16.68 6.18 4.25
CA LYS A 24 -17.43 7.07 5.15
C LYS A 24 -16.97 6.96 6.60
N GLN A 25 -16.48 8.08 7.14
CA GLN A 25 -16.19 8.22 8.57
C GLN A 25 -17.49 8.49 9.35
N CYS A 26 -17.83 7.58 10.27
CA CYS A 26 -18.88 7.79 11.26
C CYS A 26 -18.28 8.37 12.56
N ARG A 27 -19.11 9.11 13.30
CA ARG A 27 -18.66 9.88 14.47
C ARG A 27 -18.45 9.01 15.72
N ASP A 28 -19.29 7.99 15.88
CA ASP A 28 -19.35 7.10 17.03
C ASP A 28 -19.92 5.74 16.63
N GLU A 29 -19.98 4.83 17.60
CA GLU A 29 -20.48 3.46 17.43
C GLU A 29 -21.93 3.44 16.90
N ASN A 30 -22.78 4.29 17.45
CA ASN A 30 -24.19 4.32 17.08
C ASN A 30 -24.36 4.83 15.64
N GLY A 31 -23.64 5.88 15.26
CA GLY A 31 -23.61 6.38 13.90
C GLY A 31 -23.10 5.35 12.89
N PHE A 32 -22.13 4.53 13.28
CA PHE A 32 -21.65 3.42 12.45
C PHE A 32 -22.70 2.32 12.30
N LYS A 33 -23.36 1.90 13.39
CA LYS A 33 -24.48 0.93 13.34
C LYS A 33 -25.61 1.40 12.44
N CYS A 34 -26.07 2.64 12.61
CA CYS A 34 -27.10 3.23 11.76
C CYS A 34 -26.66 3.30 10.29
N HIS A 35 -25.38 3.56 10.02
CA HIS A 35 -24.85 3.52 8.67
C HIS A 35 -24.90 2.10 8.07
N CYS A 36 -24.46 1.08 8.81
CA CYS A 36 -24.50 -0.31 8.35
C CYS A 36 -25.93 -0.82 8.10
N MET A 37 -26.93 -0.30 8.84
CA MET A 37 -28.34 -0.62 8.63
C MET A 37 -29.00 0.19 7.51
N SER A 38 -28.32 1.20 6.95
CA SER A 38 -28.91 2.06 5.91
C SER A 38 -29.02 1.33 4.56
N GLU A 39 -30.11 1.59 3.84
CA GLU A 39 -30.35 1.01 2.51
C GLU A 39 -29.21 1.29 1.52
N SER A 40 -28.62 2.48 1.58
CA SER A 40 -27.46 2.83 0.74
C SER A 40 -26.25 1.92 0.99
N HIS A 41 -25.97 1.55 2.25
CA HIS A 41 -24.89 0.63 2.57
C HIS A 41 -25.24 -0.80 2.15
N GLN A 42 -26.46 -1.24 2.44
CA GLN A 42 -26.94 -2.59 2.09
C GLN A 42 -26.94 -2.84 0.59
N ARG A 43 -27.38 -1.86 -0.22
CA ARG A 43 -27.32 -1.94 -1.70
C ARG A 43 -25.88 -2.06 -2.18
N GLN A 44 -24.95 -1.32 -1.58
CA GLN A 44 -23.53 -1.41 -1.95
C GLN A 44 -22.92 -2.76 -1.57
N MET A 45 -23.30 -3.32 -0.42
CA MET A 45 -22.90 -4.68 -0.04
C MET A 45 -23.50 -5.76 -0.96
N ALA A 46 -24.75 -5.60 -1.39
CA ALA A 46 -25.40 -6.51 -2.33
C ALA A 46 -24.64 -6.53 -3.68
N MET A 47 -24.34 -5.35 -4.24
CA MET A 47 -23.54 -5.23 -5.47
C MET A 47 -22.16 -5.86 -5.33
N PHE A 48 -21.52 -5.73 -4.15
CA PHE A 48 -20.25 -6.40 -3.88
C PHE A 48 -20.41 -7.93 -3.84
N SER A 49 -21.45 -8.43 -3.18
CA SER A 49 -21.68 -9.88 -3.03
C SER A 49 -21.95 -10.58 -4.37
N GLU A 50 -22.61 -9.91 -5.30
CA GLU A 50 -22.92 -10.45 -6.64
C GLU A 50 -21.69 -10.54 -7.55
N ASN A 51 -20.61 -9.82 -7.24
CA ASN A 51 -19.47 -9.64 -8.12
C ASN A 51 -18.13 -9.63 -7.35
N SER A 52 -18.06 -10.42 -6.29
CA SER A 52 -17.00 -10.41 -5.27
C SER A 52 -15.59 -10.55 -5.85
N GLY A 53 -15.41 -11.41 -6.86
CA GLY A 53 -14.10 -11.62 -7.50
C GLY A 53 -13.53 -10.35 -8.13
N LYS A 54 -14.33 -9.58 -8.89
CA LYS A 54 -13.84 -8.37 -9.57
C LYS A 54 -13.45 -7.27 -8.58
N TYR A 55 -14.21 -7.12 -7.51
CA TYR A 55 -13.87 -6.16 -6.47
C TYR A 55 -12.64 -6.59 -5.66
N MET A 56 -12.48 -7.88 -5.42
CA MET A 56 -11.28 -8.42 -4.76
C MET A 56 -10.01 -8.15 -5.59
N ASP A 57 -10.08 -8.32 -6.91
CA ASP A 57 -8.98 -7.99 -7.82
C ASP A 57 -8.66 -6.49 -7.81
N GLU A 58 -9.69 -5.64 -7.85
CA GLU A 58 -9.51 -4.18 -7.78
C GLU A 58 -8.90 -3.72 -6.46
N PHE A 59 -9.39 -4.24 -5.33
CA PHE A 59 -8.83 -3.94 -4.00
C PHE A 59 -7.40 -4.44 -3.88
N SER A 60 -7.09 -5.60 -4.44
CA SER A 60 -5.73 -6.15 -4.46
C SER A 60 -4.79 -5.27 -5.28
N ARG A 61 -5.24 -4.77 -6.44
CA ARG A 61 -4.46 -3.81 -7.25
C ARG A 61 -4.19 -2.51 -6.49
N GLU A 62 -5.21 -1.89 -5.92
CA GLU A 62 -5.03 -0.64 -5.15
C GLU A 62 -4.17 -0.85 -3.90
N PHE A 63 -4.29 -2.01 -3.25
CA PHE A 63 -3.45 -2.39 -2.13
C PHE A 63 -1.99 -2.51 -2.54
N GLU A 64 -1.72 -3.24 -3.62
CA GLU A 64 -0.38 -3.42 -4.13
C GLU A 64 0.26 -2.08 -4.53
N GLU A 65 -0.44 -1.24 -5.28
CA GLU A 65 0.06 0.07 -5.71
C GLU A 65 0.44 0.95 -4.52
N GLY A 66 -0.42 1.06 -3.52
CA GLY A 66 -0.14 1.88 -2.34
C GLY A 66 0.95 1.29 -1.43
N MET A 67 1.06 -0.05 -1.32
CA MET A 67 2.17 -0.70 -0.64
C MET A 67 3.49 -0.44 -1.37
N MET A 68 3.50 -0.58 -2.70
CA MET A 68 4.66 -0.34 -3.55
C MET A 68 5.12 1.13 -3.53
N GLU A 69 4.20 2.10 -3.37
CA GLU A 69 4.57 3.50 -3.19
C GLU A 69 5.39 3.73 -1.91
N ILE A 70 5.02 3.07 -0.81
CA ILE A 70 5.75 3.18 0.47
C ILE A 70 7.08 2.43 0.38
N ILE A 71 7.08 1.23 -0.19
CA ILE A 71 8.28 0.42 -0.40
C ILE A 71 9.27 1.17 -1.30
N GLY A 72 8.82 1.74 -2.42
CA GLY A 72 9.66 2.50 -3.35
C GLY A 72 10.25 3.77 -2.75
N ARG A 73 9.64 4.33 -1.69
CA ARG A 73 10.19 5.47 -0.93
C ARG A 73 11.17 5.04 0.16
N LYS A 74 10.87 3.97 0.91
CA LYS A 74 11.64 3.57 2.10
C LYS A 74 12.69 2.50 1.86
N ALA A 75 12.43 1.58 0.95
CA ALA A 75 13.25 0.40 0.71
C ALA A 75 14.09 0.50 -0.58
N ARG A 76 14.28 1.71 -1.12
CA ARG A 76 15.00 1.95 -2.37
C ARG A 76 16.52 1.79 -2.25
N SER A 77 17.08 2.18 -1.10
CA SER A 77 18.53 2.16 -0.86
C SER A 77 18.95 1.15 0.21
N GLN A 78 18.01 0.69 1.03
CA GLN A 78 18.27 -0.27 2.10
C GLN A 78 17.03 -1.12 2.33
N ARG A 79 17.22 -2.39 2.70
CA ARG A 79 16.13 -3.25 3.14
C ARG A 79 15.34 -2.64 4.30
N CYS A 80 14.01 -2.74 4.23
CA CYS A 80 13.08 -2.26 5.25
C CYS A 80 12.22 -3.41 5.78
N SER A 81 11.80 -3.37 7.05
CA SER A 81 10.91 -4.40 7.59
C SER A 81 9.51 -4.27 6.98
N ALA A 82 8.96 -5.37 6.46
CA ALA A 82 7.63 -5.42 5.89
C ALA A 82 6.54 -4.95 6.86
N ASN A 83 6.69 -5.26 8.15
CA ASN A 83 5.77 -4.81 9.20
C ASN A 83 5.78 -3.28 9.39
N VAL A 84 6.94 -2.62 9.20
CA VAL A 84 7.03 -1.16 9.27
C VAL A 84 6.29 -0.53 8.10
N VAL A 85 6.50 -1.06 6.89
CA VAL A 85 5.80 -0.63 5.68
C VAL A 85 4.29 -0.81 5.85
N TYR A 86 3.85 -1.99 6.29
CA TYR A 86 2.43 -2.29 6.47
C TYR A 86 1.76 -1.37 7.50
N ARG A 87 2.42 -1.09 8.63
CA ARG A 87 1.90 -0.16 9.64
C ARG A 87 1.72 1.26 9.12
N GLU A 88 2.63 1.73 8.28
CA GLU A 88 2.52 3.03 7.62
C GLU A 88 1.39 3.04 6.59
N TYR A 89 1.25 1.95 5.84
CA TYR A 89 0.18 1.79 4.88
C TYR A 89 -1.20 1.90 5.53
N ILE A 90 -1.45 1.16 6.62
CA ILE A 90 -2.75 1.19 7.33
C ILE A 90 -2.96 2.46 8.18
N ALA A 91 -1.95 3.32 8.32
CA ALA A 91 -2.11 4.60 8.98
C ALA A 91 -3.01 5.56 8.16
N ASN A 92 -3.08 5.35 6.83
CA ASN A 92 -4.04 6.05 5.99
C ASN A 92 -5.39 5.31 5.99
N ARG A 93 -6.44 6.00 6.43
CA ARG A 93 -7.80 5.45 6.53
C ARG A 93 -8.46 5.09 5.18
N HIS A 94 -7.97 5.64 4.08
CA HIS A 94 -8.56 5.41 2.75
C HIS A 94 -7.91 4.21 2.04
N HIS A 95 -6.89 3.61 2.64
CA HIS A 95 -6.26 2.41 2.11
C HIS A 95 -7.09 1.17 2.46
N PHE A 96 -7.07 0.18 1.57
CA PHE A 96 -7.75 -1.09 1.76
C PHE A 96 -6.97 -1.95 2.75
N HIS A 97 -7.61 -2.49 3.78
CA HIS A 97 -6.93 -3.43 4.66
C HIS A 97 -6.64 -4.76 3.94
N MET A 98 -5.59 -5.47 4.36
CA MET A 98 -5.16 -6.75 3.78
C MET A 98 -6.30 -7.78 3.72
N ASN A 99 -7.14 -7.87 4.76
CA ASN A 99 -8.35 -8.72 4.78
C ASN A 99 -9.36 -8.47 3.65
N SER A 100 -9.21 -7.40 2.86
CA SER A 100 -10.05 -7.07 1.71
C SER A 100 -9.41 -7.45 0.37
N THR A 101 -8.24 -8.08 0.38
CA THR A 101 -7.48 -8.45 -0.82
C THR A 101 -7.35 -9.97 -0.95
N ILE A 102 -6.77 -10.43 -2.05
CA ILE A 102 -6.46 -11.85 -2.28
C ILE A 102 -5.38 -12.39 -1.31
N TRP A 103 -4.64 -11.52 -0.63
CA TRP A 103 -3.57 -11.93 0.29
C TRP A 103 -4.07 -11.95 1.72
N GLU A 104 -4.20 -13.15 2.29
CA GLU A 104 -4.72 -13.34 3.64
C GLU A 104 -3.72 -12.90 4.73
N THR A 105 -2.42 -12.93 4.40
CA THR A 105 -1.34 -12.61 5.34
C THR A 105 -0.28 -11.73 4.70
N LEU A 106 0.42 -10.95 5.54
CA LEU A 106 1.49 -10.07 5.08
C LEU A 106 2.61 -10.90 4.42
N THR A 107 2.88 -12.07 4.98
CA THR A 107 3.87 -13.01 4.43
C THR A 107 3.51 -13.43 3.02
N ASP A 108 2.26 -13.79 2.75
CA ASP A 108 1.83 -14.19 1.40
C ASP A 108 1.98 -13.03 0.39
N PHE A 109 1.63 -11.80 0.80
CA PHE A 109 1.86 -10.61 -0.01
C PHE A 109 3.37 -10.36 -0.28
N ILE A 110 4.23 -10.49 0.74
CA ILE A 110 5.68 -10.32 0.55
C ILE A 110 6.25 -11.41 -0.37
N MET A 111 5.85 -12.66 -0.20
CA MET A 111 6.25 -13.76 -1.08
C MET A 111 5.76 -13.53 -2.52
N TYR A 112 4.57 -12.97 -2.71
CA TYR A 112 4.09 -12.52 -4.02
C TYR A 112 5.01 -11.46 -4.64
N LEU A 113 5.39 -10.42 -3.89
CA LEU A 113 6.30 -9.38 -4.40
C LEU A 113 7.68 -9.94 -4.79
N GLY A 114 8.18 -10.93 -4.05
CA GLY A 114 9.40 -11.66 -4.38
C GLY A 114 9.26 -12.49 -5.66
N ARG A 115 8.15 -13.22 -5.83
CA ARG A 115 7.86 -14.04 -7.03
C ARG A 115 7.72 -13.20 -8.30
N GLU A 116 7.04 -12.06 -8.21
CA GLU A 116 6.95 -11.09 -9.31
C GLU A 116 8.27 -10.35 -9.56
N GLY A 117 9.21 -10.46 -8.60
CA GLY A 117 10.49 -9.77 -8.53
C GLY A 117 10.38 -8.25 -8.46
N LYS A 118 9.24 -7.76 -7.96
CA LYS A 118 9.01 -6.34 -7.65
C LYS A 118 9.87 -5.90 -6.46
N CYS A 119 10.13 -6.83 -5.54
CA CYS A 119 11.01 -6.64 -4.39
C CYS A 119 11.95 -7.84 -4.25
N GLU A 120 13.14 -7.60 -3.73
CA GLU A 120 13.95 -8.64 -3.11
C GLU A 120 13.47 -8.81 -1.67
N VAL A 121 13.30 -10.07 -1.23
CA VAL A 121 12.67 -10.40 0.05
C VAL A 121 13.56 -11.31 0.87
N ASP A 122 13.74 -10.97 2.15
CA ASP A 122 14.57 -11.71 3.10
C ASP A 122 13.76 -12.05 4.35
N GLU A 123 13.82 -13.31 4.78
CA GLU A 123 13.31 -13.72 6.09
C GLU A 123 14.43 -13.69 7.12
N THR A 124 14.16 -13.08 8.28
CA THR A 124 15.08 -13.06 9.42
C THR A 124 14.32 -13.44 10.69
N GLU A 125 15.03 -13.68 11.79
CA GLU A 125 14.42 -13.91 13.11
C GLU A 125 13.53 -12.74 13.59
N LYS A 126 13.72 -11.55 13.03
CA LYS A 126 12.91 -10.35 13.32
C LYS A 126 11.71 -10.18 12.37
N GLY A 127 11.49 -11.14 11.48
CA GLY A 127 10.44 -11.15 10.46
C GLY A 127 10.95 -10.80 9.05
N TRP A 128 10.00 -10.48 8.17
CA TRP A 128 10.23 -10.22 6.74
C TRP A 128 10.81 -8.83 6.48
N PHE A 129 11.82 -8.78 5.61
CA PHE A 129 12.42 -7.57 5.06
C PHE A 129 12.23 -7.52 3.55
N VAL A 130 12.08 -6.31 3.03
CA VAL A 130 11.89 -6.04 1.60
C VAL A 130 12.88 -4.99 1.13
N THR A 131 13.42 -5.17 -0.07
CA THR A 131 14.22 -4.19 -0.81
C THR A 131 13.54 -3.95 -2.14
N TYR A 132 13.34 -2.68 -2.49
CA TYR A 132 12.68 -2.31 -3.74
C TYR A 132 13.59 -2.56 -4.94
N VAL A 133 13.06 -3.21 -5.98
CA VAL A 133 13.78 -3.42 -7.24
C VAL A 133 13.32 -2.38 -8.26
N ASP A 134 14.17 -1.41 -8.59
CA ASP A 134 13.87 -0.36 -9.57
C ASP A 134 13.96 -0.93 -10.99
N ARG A 135 12.82 -1.25 -11.59
CA ARG A 135 12.71 -1.77 -12.97
C ARG A 135 12.42 -0.68 -14.01
N ASP A 136 12.65 0.59 -13.67
CA ASP A 136 12.40 1.70 -14.60
C ASP A 136 13.54 1.78 -15.63
N PRO A 137 13.28 1.48 -16.92
CA PRO A 137 14.32 1.35 -17.94
C PRO A 137 15.07 2.67 -18.19
N GLU A 138 14.42 3.81 -17.97
CA GLU A 138 15.06 5.12 -18.16
C GLU A 138 16.02 5.46 -17.02
N LYS A 139 15.68 5.05 -15.79
CA LYS A 139 16.57 5.22 -14.63
C LYS A 139 17.73 4.25 -14.67
N LEU A 140 17.51 3.00 -15.10
CA LEU A 140 18.59 2.04 -15.30
C LEU A 140 19.61 2.55 -16.31
N ARG A 141 19.15 3.09 -17.44
CA ARG A 141 20.00 3.74 -18.45
C ARG A 141 20.79 4.91 -17.88
N LYS A 142 20.14 5.81 -17.13
CA LYS A 142 20.85 6.94 -16.48
C LYS A 142 21.89 6.48 -15.46
N LEU A 143 21.62 5.41 -14.72
CA LEU A 143 22.55 4.84 -13.75
C LEU A 143 23.77 4.22 -14.45
N GLU A 144 23.55 3.47 -15.54
CA GLU A 144 24.60 2.91 -16.37
C GLU A 144 25.44 4.00 -17.06
N GLU A 145 24.79 5.05 -17.58
CA GLU A 145 25.49 6.19 -18.18
C GLU A 145 26.37 6.92 -17.16
N ARG A 146 25.87 7.10 -15.93
CA ARG A 146 26.66 7.69 -14.85
C ARG A 146 27.83 6.81 -14.44
N ALA A 147 27.61 5.51 -14.24
CA ALA A 147 28.67 4.56 -13.92
C ALA A 147 29.73 4.47 -15.03
N LYS A 148 29.32 4.57 -16.30
CA LYS A 148 30.23 4.60 -17.45
C LYS A 148 31.04 5.90 -17.51
N ARG A 149 30.46 7.04 -17.15
CA ARG A 149 31.18 8.32 -17.03
C ARG A 149 32.20 8.27 -15.89
N GLU A 150 31.79 7.86 -14.69
CA GLU A 150 32.70 7.71 -13.54
C GLU A 150 33.85 6.75 -13.85
N ARG A 151 33.60 5.63 -14.55
CA ARG A 151 34.66 4.71 -14.97
C ARG A 151 35.63 5.32 -15.99
N THR A 152 35.12 6.13 -16.93
CA THR A 152 35.97 6.81 -17.92
C THR A 152 36.79 7.92 -17.27
N GLU A 153 36.23 8.63 -16.30
CA GLU A 153 36.92 9.70 -15.55
C GLU A 153 38.04 9.14 -14.67
N LEU A 154 37.81 7.99 -14.01
CA LEU A 154 38.84 7.28 -13.24
C LEU A 154 40.00 6.80 -14.13
N ASP A 155 39.70 6.12 -15.24
CA ASP A 155 40.72 5.64 -16.21
C ASP A 155 41.56 6.78 -16.80
N SER A 156 40.95 7.95 -16.99
CA SER A 156 41.64 9.14 -17.50
C SER A 156 42.43 9.91 -16.43
N SER A 157 42.18 9.67 -15.14
CA SER A 157 42.90 10.28 -14.02
C SER A 157 44.10 9.45 -13.54
N GLU A 158 44.16 8.17 -13.92
CA GLU A 158 45.29 7.26 -13.64
C GLU A 158 46.34 7.21 -14.78
N ARG A 159 46.20 8.05 -15.81
CA ARG A 159 47.19 8.28 -16.89
C ARG A 159 47.89 9.61 -16.74
#